data_AF-A0A0F9JHC2-F1
#
_entry.id   AF-A0A0F9JHC2-F1
#
_cell.length_a   1.000
_cell.length_b   1.000
_cell.length_c   1.000
_cell.angle_alpha   90.00
_cell.angle_beta   90.00
_cell.angle_gamma   90.00
#
_symmetry.space_group_name_H-M   'P 1'
#
loop_
_entity.id
_entity.type
_entity.pdbx_description
1 polymer ?
#
loop_
_entity_poly.entity_id
_entity_poly.type
_entity_poly.pdbx_seq_one_letter_code
_entity_poly.pdbx_strand_id
1 'polypeptide(L)'
;MTKQEIIDRKVKNLWIIERYILDQMKYNKSETSKSMSILLDFPNHKDDPPMSRLMQKLKAAKLLKYNKTTKEYSVTALGKEVQKQID
;
A
#
# COMPACT_ATOMS: atom_id res chain seq x y z
N MET A 1 4.50 14.41 -19.51
CA MET A 1 4.75 13.42 -18.46
C MET A 1 4.20 12.08 -18.92
N THR A 2 5.09 11.14 -19.18
CA THR A 2 4.83 9.79 -19.71
C THR A 2 4.32 8.86 -18.60
N LYS A 3 3.74 7.71 -18.98
CA LYS A 3 3.27 6.69 -18.03
C LYS A 3 4.39 6.23 -17.08
N GLN A 4 5.61 6.09 -17.59
CA GLN A 4 6.78 5.66 -16.82
C GLN A 4 7.21 6.71 -15.79
N GLU A 5 7.28 8.00 -16.17
CA GLU A 5 7.63 9.10 -15.25
C GLU A 5 6.66 9.20 -14.06
N ILE A 6 5.38 8.87 -14.27
CA ILE A 6 4.37 8.85 -13.19
C ILE A 6 4.65 7.71 -12.19
N ILE A 7 5.06 6.54 -12.67
CA ILE A 7 5.38 5.39 -11.83
C ILE A 7 6.65 5.67 -11.04
N ASP A 8 7.71 6.16 -11.69
CA ASP A 8 8.99 6.46 -11.05
C ASP A 8 8.84 7.53 -9.96
N ARG A 9 8.05 8.58 -10.22
CA ARG A 9 7.74 9.61 -9.23
C ARG A 9 6.96 9.05 -8.05
N LYS A 10 6.06 8.08 -8.28
CA LYS A 10 5.31 7.41 -7.20
C LYS A 10 6.23 6.54 -6.36
N VAL A 11 7.08 5.71 -6.98
CA VAL A 11 8.07 4.88 -6.27
C VAL A 11 8.97 5.75 -5.38
N LYS A 12 9.47 6.88 -5.92
CA LYS A 12 10.31 7.83 -5.17
C LYS A 12 9.59 8.49 -3.98
N ASN A 13 8.29 8.69 -4.08
CA ASN A 13 7.49 9.33 -3.03
C ASN A 13 6.97 8.35 -1.96
N LEU A 14 7.08 7.04 -2.17
CA LEU A 14 6.64 6.04 -1.20
C LEU A 14 7.64 5.90 -0.06
N TRP A 15 7.12 5.93 1.16
CA TRP A 15 7.91 5.64 2.36
C TRP A 15 8.27 4.15 2.44
N ILE A 16 9.32 3.81 3.18
CA ILE A 16 9.78 2.42 3.35
C ILE A 16 8.63 1.51 3.74
N ILE A 17 7.80 1.94 4.71
CA ILE A 17 6.64 1.16 5.15
C ILE A 17 5.55 1.00 4.08
N GLU A 18 5.32 2.03 3.27
CA GLU A 18 4.32 1.99 2.20
C GLU A 18 4.76 1.03 1.09
N ARG A 19 6.07 0.94 0.83
CA ARG A 19 6.65 -0.08 -0.05
C ARG A 19 6.46 -1.48 0.52
N TYR A 20 6.71 -1.66 1.82
CA TYR A 20 6.55 -2.94 2.49
C TYR A 20 5.09 -3.43 2.48
N ILE A 21 4.12 -2.54 2.71
CA ILE A 21 2.70 -2.85 2.58
C ILE A 21 2.39 -3.34 1.16
N LEU A 22 2.87 -2.62 0.12
CA LEU A 22 2.66 -3.04 -1.26
C LEU A 22 3.32 -4.38 -1.54
N ASP A 23 4.52 -4.64 -1.04
CA ASP A 23 5.20 -5.91 -1.23
C ASP A 23 4.44 -7.08 -0.59
N GLN A 24 3.98 -6.94 0.66
CA GLN A 24 3.17 -7.97 1.32
C GLN A 24 1.87 -8.30 0.57
N MET A 25 1.25 -7.30 -0.06
CA MET A 25 0.05 -7.50 -0.88
C MET A 25 0.32 -8.21 -2.23
N LYS A 26 1.55 -8.61 -2.55
CA LYS A 26 1.83 -9.56 -3.65
C LYS A 26 1.35 -10.97 -3.30
N TYR A 27 1.49 -11.35 -2.03
CA TYR A 27 1.16 -12.68 -1.53
C TYR A 27 -0.33 -12.83 -1.19
N ASN A 28 -0.98 -11.73 -0.79
CA ASN A 28 -2.39 -11.72 -0.38
C ASN A 28 -3.24 -10.89 -1.35
N LYS A 29 -4.28 -11.51 -1.93
CA LYS A 29 -5.16 -10.87 -2.94
C LYS A 29 -5.88 -9.62 -2.41
N SER A 30 -6.26 -9.63 -1.14
CA SER A 30 -6.89 -8.52 -0.44
C SER A 30 -6.63 -8.63 1.07
N GLU A 31 -6.54 -7.50 1.77
CA GLU A 31 -6.24 -7.44 3.20
C GLU A 31 -6.96 -6.33 3.93
N THR A 32 -7.29 -6.53 5.20
CA THR A 32 -7.79 -5.46 6.06
C THR A 32 -6.63 -4.66 6.66
N SER A 33 -6.89 -3.42 7.08
CA SER A 33 -5.87 -2.63 7.80
C SER A 33 -5.44 -3.29 9.12
N LYS A 34 -6.31 -4.10 9.74
CA LYS A 34 -6.00 -4.82 10.97
C LYS A 34 -5.06 -6.00 10.70
N SER A 35 -5.37 -6.82 9.69
CA SER A 35 -4.52 -7.93 9.25
C SER A 35 -3.13 -7.44 8.85
N MET A 36 -3.07 -6.35 8.07
CA MET A 36 -1.80 -5.74 7.66
C MET A 36 -0.97 -5.22 8.84
N SER A 37 -1.61 -4.68 9.87
CA SER A 37 -0.92 -4.23 11.09
C SER A 37 -0.26 -5.39 11.84
N ILE A 38 -0.91 -6.56 11.84
CA ILE A 38 -0.39 -7.78 12.47
C ILE A 38 0.74 -8.37 11.63
N LEU A 39 0.55 -8.47 10.31
CA LEU A 39 1.53 -9.05 9.38
C LEU A 39 2.86 -8.30 9.39
N LEU A 40 2.82 -6.99 9.55
CA LEU A 40 4.00 -6.14 9.55
C LEU A 40 4.65 -6.02 10.94
N ASP A 41 4.15 -6.78 11.93
CA ASP A 41 4.48 -6.65 13.36
C ASP A 41 4.62 -5.18 13.76
N PHE A 42 3.69 -4.36 13.23
CA PHE A 42 3.91 -2.93 13.21
C PHE A 42 3.75 -2.43 14.65
N PRO A 43 4.83 -1.98 15.31
CA PRO A 43 4.75 -1.59 16.70
C PRO A 43 3.72 -0.47 16.80
N ASN A 44 2.80 -0.60 17.75
CA ASN A 44 1.91 0.49 18.16
C ASN A 44 2.73 1.58 18.89
N HIS A 45 3.80 2.10 18.26
CA HIS A 45 4.45 3.31 18.74
C HIS A 45 3.44 4.45 18.62
N LYS A 46 3.30 5.21 19.70
CA LYS A 46 2.32 6.30 19.81
C LYS A 46 2.50 7.39 18.74
N ASP A 47 3.66 7.43 18.09
CA ASP A 47 4.05 8.40 17.06
C ASP A 47 3.94 7.87 15.62
N ASP A 48 3.77 6.55 15.45
CA ASP A 48 3.60 5.97 14.11
C ASP A 48 2.19 6.22 13.58
N PRO A 49 2.02 6.61 12.31
CA PRO A 49 0.71 6.77 11.73
C PRO A 49 -0.01 5.41 11.76
N PRO A 50 -1.27 5.34 12.23
CA PRO A 50 -1.97 4.07 12.33
C PRO A 50 -2.05 3.41 10.94
N MET A 51 -1.97 2.07 10.89
CA MET A 51 -2.00 1.30 9.64
C MET A 51 -3.16 1.69 8.72
N SER A 52 -4.32 2.03 9.31
CA SER A 52 -5.49 2.55 8.59
C SER A 52 -5.19 3.84 7.81
N ARG A 53 -4.38 4.75 8.34
CA ARG A 53 -3.96 5.99 7.69
C ARG A 53 -2.99 5.72 6.54
N LEU A 54 -2.06 4.78 6.70
CA LEU A 54 -1.16 4.35 5.62
C LEU A 54 -1.92 3.70 4.46
N MET A 55 -2.87 2.81 4.77
CA MET A 55 -3.76 2.19 3.78
C MET A 55 -4.60 3.25 3.04
N GLN A 56 -5.09 4.26 3.74
CA GLN A 56 -5.81 5.39 3.14
C GLN A 56 -4.91 6.25 2.24
N LYS A 57 -3.66 6.52 2.62
CA LYS A 57 -2.68 7.22 1.76
C LYS A 57 -2.43 6.45 0.46
N LEU A 58 -2.20 5.15 0.55
CA LEU A 58 -2.01 4.28 -0.61
C LEU A 58 -3.26 4.23 -1.51
N LYS A 59 -4.46 4.27 -0.92
CA LYS A 59 -5.72 4.41 -1.66
C LYS A 59 -5.83 5.77 -2.34
N ALA A 60 -5.51 6.87 -1.66
CA ALA A 60 -5.50 8.21 -2.24
C ALA A 60 -4.49 8.34 -3.39
N ALA A 61 -3.36 7.63 -3.29
CA ALA A 61 -2.36 7.50 -4.35
C ALA A 61 -2.81 6.59 -5.51
N LYS A 62 -4.02 6.03 -5.46
CA LYS A 62 -4.57 5.08 -6.44
C LYS A 62 -3.72 3.81 -6.59
N LEU A 63 -2.97 3.44 -5.56
CA LEU A 63 -2.20 2.19 -5.53
C LEU A 63 -3.06 1.04 -5.00
N LEU A 64 -3.95 1.35 -4.06
CA LEU A 64 -4.92 0.41 -3.50
C LEU A 64 -6.37 0.84 -3.80
N LYS A 65 -7.26 -0.14 -3.82
CA LYS A 65 -8.72 0.05 -3.85
C LYS A 65 -9.32 -0.58 -2.59
N TYR A 66 -10.33 0.09 -2.03
CA TYR A 66 -11.04 -0.38 -0.83
C TYR A 66 -12.41 -0.92 -1.22
N ASN A 67 -12.71 -2.16 -0.82
CA ASN A 67 -14.02 -2.77 -0.96
C ASN A 67 -14.85 -2.47 0.30
N LYS A 68 -15.95 -1.72 0.15
CA LYS A 68 -16.82 -1.35 1.29
C LYS A 68 -17.56 -2.55 1.89
N THR A 69 -17.83 -3.58 1.09
CA THR A 69 -18.57 -4.78 1.52
C THR A 69 -17.68 -5.67 2.39
N THR A 70 -16.47 -5.98 1.92
CA THR A 70 -15.54 -6.87 2.66
C THR A 70 -14.65 -6.11 3.65
N LYS A 71 -14.60 -4.77 3.57
CA LYS A 71 -13.68 -3.90 4.33
C LYS A 71 -12.20 -4.18 4.07
N GLU A 72 -11.89 -4.71 2.90
CA GLU A 72 -10.53 -5.06 2.50
C GLU A 72 -9.97 -4.07 1.47
N TYR A 73 -8.66 -3.93 1.48
CA TYR A 73 -7.87 -3.27 0.45
C TYR A 73 -7.35 -4.32 -0.53
N SER A 74 -7.25 -3.95 -1.80
CA SER A 74 -6.60 -4.78 -2.82
C SER A 74 -5.77 -3.88 -3.75
N VAL A 75 -4.75 -4.46 -4.38
CA VAL A 75 -3.84 -3.72 -5.26
C VAL A 75 -4.51 -3.39 -6.59
N THR A 76 -4.35 -2.16 -7.04
CA THR A 76 -4.83 -1.69 -8.35
C THR A 76 -3.85 -2.07 -9.47
N ALA A 77 -4.24 -1.87 -10.73
CA ALA A 77 -3.32 -2.02 -11.86
C ALA A 77 -2.07 -1.13 -11.70
N LEU A 78 -2.23 0.13 -11.27
CA LEU A 78 -1.11 1.04 -11.02
C LEU A 78 -0.24 0.56 -9.84
N GLY A 79 -0.86 0.07 -8.78
CA GLY A 79 -0.15 -0.52 -7.64
C GLY A 79 0.74 -1.70 -8.04
N LYS A 80 0.26 -2.55 -8.97
CA LYS A 80 1.06 -3.66 -9.52
C LYS A 80 2.25 -3.20 -10.33
N GLU A 81 2.10 -2.15 -11.13
CA GLU A 81 3.22 -1.58 -11.90
C GLU A 81 4.26 -0.94 -10.97
N VAL A 82 3.82 -0.34 -9.86
CA VAL A 82 4.71 0.17 -8.81
C VAL A 82 5.40 -0.98 -8.06
N GLN A 83 4.69 -2.05 -7.73
CA GLN A 83 5.26 -3.25 -7.09
C GLN A 83 6.42 -3.84 -7.90
N LYS A 84 6.29 -3.90 -9.24
CA LYS A 84 7.35 -4.40 -10.14
C LYS A 84 8.62 -3.58 -10.14
N GLN A 85 8.57 -2.32 -9.68
CA GLN A 85 9.75 -1.46 -9.54
C GLN A 85 10.32 -1.44 -8.10
N ILE A 86 9.59 -2.02 -7.15
CA ILE A 86 10.04 -2.16 -5.76
C ILE A 86 10.87 -3.45 -5.61
N ASP A 87 10.57 -4.50 -6.40
CA ASP A 87 11.47 -5.64 -6.63
C ASP A 87 12.78 -5.19 -7.28
#